data_AF-A0A7V4MFS7-F1
#
_entry.id   AF-A0A7V4MFS7-F1
#
_cell.length_a   1.000
_cell.length_b   1.000
_cell.length_c   1.000
_cell.angle_alpha   90.00
_cell.angle_beta   90.00
_cell.angle_gamma   90.00
#
_symmetry.space_group_name_H-M   'P 1'
#
loop_
_entity.id
_entity.type
_entity.pdbx_description
1 polymer ?
#
loop_
_entity_poly.entity_id
_entity_poly.type
_entity_poly.pdbx_seq_one_letter_code
_entity_poly.pdbx_strand_id
1 'polypeptide(L)'
;MSAPDNGTSFLATTLGDSLSFGFTDESLFDLVAVDLAEYSTVLSDPATVQFIGYFADGSTILQGFTTDGVIDGTGPLADFQTFYFSAGWVGLTRVEVPGFGWSLDNLVVRHPSGIPEPATPGLWLLGASALWGFRPSRPRPPGAS
;
A
#
# COMPACT_ATOMS: atom_id res chain seq x y z
N MET A 1 13.35 -8.85 14.10
CA MET A 1 12.92 -7.71 13.26
C MET A 1 11.47 -7.96 12.95
N SER A 2 10.63 -6.93 12.99
CA SER A 2 9.25 -7.05 12.51
C SER A 2 9.27 -7.50 11.05
N ALA A 3 8.35 -8.40 10.70
CA ALA A 3 8.20 -8.89 9.34
C ALA A 3 6.71 -8.84 8.96
N PRO A 4 6.34 -8.32 7.79
CA PRO A 4 4.96 -8.36 7.36
C PRO A 4 4.57 -9.80 7.02
N ASP A 5 3.42 -10.25 7.52
CA ASP A 5 2.96 -11.64 7.41
C ASP A 5 2.77 -12.13 5.96
N ASN A 6 2.59 -11.18 5.03
CA ASN A 6 2.42 -11.43 3.61
C ASN A 6 3.76 -11.56 2.84
N GLY A 7 4.90 -11.40 3.52
CA GLY A 7 6.24 -11.49 2.92
C GLY A 7 6.59 -10.34 1.96
N THR A 8 5.86 -9.22 1.98
CA THR A 8 6.15 -8.06 1.14
C THR A 8 7.30 -7.21 1.69
N SER A 9 7.80 -6.30 0.86
CA SER A 9 8.77 -5.30 1.30
C SER A 9 8.04 -4.16 1.98
N PHE A 10 8.58 -3.68 3.10
CA PHE A 10 8.02 -2.59 3.89
C PHE A 10 8.99 -1.41 3.94
N LEU A 11 8.47 -0.23 4.26
CA LEU A 11 9.28 0.96 4.55
C LEU A 11 9.61 0.99 6.04
N ALA A 12 10.86 1.29 6.38
CA ALA A 12 11.30 1.47 7.75
C ALA A 12 12.01 2.82 7.88
N THR A 13 11.57 3.66 8.82
CA THR A 13 12.15 5.00 9.01
C THR A 13 13.20 5.00 10.10
N THR A 14 14.36 5.58 9.80
CA THR A 14 15.52 5.63 10.70
C THR A 14 15.69 7.02 11.33
N LEU A 15 16.57 7.12 12.33
CA LEU A 15 16.84 8.37 13.05
C LEU A 15 17.12 9.54 12.11
N GLY A 16 16.24 10.55 12.14
CA GLY A 16 16.35 11.76 11.33
C GLY A 16 15.49 11.76 10.06
N ASP A 17 14.82 10.66 9.74
CA ASP A 17 13.91 10.57 8.59
C ASP A 17 12.54 11.18 8.90
N SER A 18 11.88 11.69 7.84
CA SER A 18 10.44 11.97 7.78
C SER A 18 9.95 11.45 6.44
N LEU A 19 8.85 10.70 6.44
CA LEU A 19 8.24 10.24 5.20
C LEU A 19 7.27 11.31 4.69
N SER A 20 7.38 11.68 3.42
CA SER A 20 6.35 12.46 2.74
C SER A 20 6.03 11.86 1.39
N PHE A 21 4.75 11.86 1.03
CA PHE A 21 4.27 11.34 -0.25
C PHE A 21 3.04 12.10 -0.75
N GLY A 22 2.85 12.04 -2.06
CA GLY A 22 1.70 12.55 -2.80
C GLY A 22 1.78 12.06 -4.25
N PHE A 23 0.71 12.23 -5.02
CA PHE A 23 0.77 11.88 -6.43
C PHE A 23 1.65 12.86 -7.22
N THR A 24 2.46 12.32 -8.12
CA THR A 24 3.44 13.09 -8.90
C THR A 24 2.82 13.94 -10.00
N ASP A 25 1.56 13.66 -10.36
CA ASP A 25 0.75 14.45 -11.28
C ASP A 25 -0.07 15.54 -10.57
N GLU A 26 0.18 15.75 -9.27
CA GLU A 26 -0.50 16.71 -8.41
C GLU A 26 -2.01 16.46 -8.24
N SER A 27 -2.51 15.30 -8.69
CA SER A 27 -3.90 14.90 -8.45
C SER A 27 -4.15 14.63 -6.96
N LEU A 28 -5.38 14.87 -6.55
CA LEU A 28 -5.80 14.62 -5.17
C LEU A 28 -5.98 13.12 -4.92
N PHE A 29 -5.89 12.71 -3.66
CA PHE A 29 -6.14 11.33 -3.25
C PHE A 29 -6.80 11.23 -1.89
N ASP A 30 -7.43 10.09 -1.64
CA ASP A 30 -7.97 9.74 -0.33
C ASP A 30 -7.04 8.72 0.32
N LEU A 31 -6.87 8.82 1.64
CA LEU A 31 -6.08 7.87 2.43
C LEU A 31 -7.02 6.99 3.25
N VAL A 32 -6.91 5.67 3.13
CA VAL A 32 -7.93 4.74 3.63
C VAL A 32 -7.43 3.88 4.77
N ALA A 33 -6.32 3.17 4.55
CA ALA A 33 -5.75 2.26 5.51
C ALA A 33 -4.24 2.18 5.36
N VAL A 34 -3.59 1.70 6.41
CA VAL A 34 -2.14 1.45 6.45
C VAL A 34 -1.87 0.31 7.42
N ASP A 35 -0.88 -0.51 7.12
CA ASP A 35 -0.35 -1.47 8.08
C ASP A 35 0.91 -0.88 8.72
N LEU A 36 0.96 -0.88 10.06
CA LEU A 36 2.07 -0.33 10.84
C LEU A 36 2.63 -1.36 11.80
N ALA A 37 3.94 -1.30 12.02
CA ALA A 37 4.64 -2.08 13.03
C ALA A 37 5.68 -1.22 13.75
N GLU A 38 6.14 -1.67 14.90
CA GLU A 38 7.36 -1.17 15.52
C GLU A 38 8.57 -1.40 14.61
N TYR A 39 9.59 -0.57 14.78
CA TYR A 39 10.81 -0.65 13.96
C TYR A 39 11.62 -1.93 14.18
N SER A 40 11.78 -2.38 15.43
CA SER A 40 12.62 -3.56 15.72
C SER A 40 12.41 -4.13 17.11
N THR A 41 12.88 -5.35 17.35
CA THR A 41 12.89 -5.99 18.69
C THR A 41 13.71 -5.22 19.74
N VAL A 42 14.47 -4.19 19.34
CA VAL A 42 15.21 -3.30 20.25
C VAL A 42 14.41 -2.02 20.54
N LEU A 43 13.51 -1.63 19.64
CA LEU A 43 12.59 -0.50 19.76
C LEU A 43 11.16 -1.05 19.61
N SER A 44 10.76 -1.89 20.56
CA SER A 44 9.47 -2.59 20.56
C SER A 44 8.43 -1.95 21.49
N ASP A 45 8.75 -0.78 22.06
CA ASP A 45 7.76 -0.05 22.85
C ASP A 45 6.65 0.44 21.90
N PRO A 46 5.36 0.35 22.31
CA PRO A 46 4.24 0.95 21.58
C PRO A 46 4.56 2.35 21.09
N ALA A 47 4.51 2.55 19.78
CA ALA A 47 4.86 3.81 19.13
C ALA A 47 3.62 4.48 18.57
N THR A 48 3.43 5.76 18.87
CA THR A 48 2.39 6.56 18.22
C THR A 48 2.94 7.18 16.94
N VAL A 49 2.54 6.62 15.81
CA VAL A 49 2.85 7.13 14.46
C VAL A 49 1.85 8.22 14.10
N GLN A 50 2.33 9.43 13.88
CA GLN A 50 1.49 10.56 13.50
C GLN A 50 1.46 10.75 11.99
N PHE A 51 0.26 10.94 11.44
CA PHE A 51 0.05 11.33 10.06
C PHE A 51 -0.47 12.76 10.01
N ILE A 52 0.04 13.54 9.05
CA ILE A 52 -0.41 14.89 8.73
C ILE A 52 -0.82 14.91 7.25
N GLY A 53 -2.12 15.07 6.99
CA GLY A 53 -2.65 15.27 5.65
C GLY A 53 -2.76 16.76 5.32
N TYR A 54 -2.36 17.14 4.11
CA TYR A 54 -2.45 18.51 3.59
C TYR A 54 -3.51 18.58 2.49
N PHE A 55 -4.40 19.56 2.57
CA PHE A 55 -5.43 19.83 1.56
C PHE A 55 -4.97 20.92 0.58
N ALA A 56 -5.66 21.03 -0.56
CA ALA A 56 -5.36 22.03 -1.59
C ALA A 56 -5.57 23.48 -1.12
N ASP A 57 -6.43 23.70 -0.11
CA ASP A 57 -6.66 25.02 0.49
C ASP A 57 -5.60 25.41 1.54
N GLY A 58 -4.61 24.54 1.77
CA GLY A 58 -3.54 24.73 2.75
C GLY A 58 -3.90 24.31 4.18
N SER A 59 -5.13 23.86 4.42
CA SER A 59 -5.50 23.28 5.72
C SER A 59 -4.88 21.89 5.93
N THR A 60 -4.93 21.41 7.18
CA THR A 60 -4.35 20.12 7.56
C THR A 60 -5.29 19.28 8.41
N ILE A 61 -5.17 17.95 8.29
CA ILE A 61 -5.78 16.96 9.19
C ILE A 61 -4.69 16.13 9.86
N LEU A 62 -4.87 15.77 11.14
CA LEU A 62 -3.92 14.96 11.90
C LEU A 62 -4.61 13.71 12.44
N GLN A 63 -3.90 12.58 12.44
CA GLN A 63 -4.36 11.34 13.05
C GLN A 63 -3.17 10.51 13.49
N GLY A 64 -3.23 10.04 14.73
CA GLY A 64 -2.20 9.20 15.33
C GLY A 64 -2.68 7.77 15.51
N PHE A 65 -1.81 6.81 15.23
CA PHE A 65 -2.03 5.40 15.49
C PHE A 65 -0.97 4.88 16.44
N THR A 66 -1.40 4.19 17.48
CA THR A 66 -0.51 3.59 18.47
C THR A 66 -0.45 2.10 18.22
N THR A 67 0.75 1.59 17.92
CA THR A 67 1.03 0.16 17.80
C THR A 67 0.98 -0.52 19.17
N ASP A 68 0.89 -1.85 19.22
CA ASP A 68 0.66 -2.61 20.46
C ASP A 68 1.93 -3.11 21.19
N GLY A 69 3.11 -2.88 20.62
CA GLY A 69 4.42 -3.29 21.16
C GLY A 69 4.79 -4.74 20.85
N VAL A 70 4.05 -5.41 19.96
CA VAL A 70 4.25 -6.83 19.67
C VAL A 70 5.19 -7.01 18.49
N ILE A 71 6.32 -7.69 18.75
CA ILE A 71 7.23 -8.17 17.71
C ILE A 71 7.60 -9.62 18.06
N ASP A 72 6.85 -10.58 17.56
CA ASP A 72 7.06 -12.01 17.84
C ASP A 72 7.57 -12.81 16.61
N GLY A 73 7.63 -12.16 15.45
CA GLY A 73 8.25 -12.65 14.22
C GLY A 73 7.49 -13.79 13.54
N THR A 74 7.57 -15.00 14.10
CA THR A 74 6.80 -16.17 13.59
C THR A 74 5.81 -16.69 14.63
N GLY A 75 5.59 -15.90 15.69
CA GLY A 75 4.61 -16.21 16.69
C GLY A 75 3.18 -15.98 16.17
N PRO A 76 2.18 -16.18 17.04
CA PRO A 76 0.78 -16.15 16.64
C PRO A 76 0.21 -14.72 16.52
N LEU A 77 0.93 -13.69 16.96
CA LEU A 77 0.45 -12.32 16.92
C LEU A 77 1.01 -11.61 15.69
N ALA A 78 0.22 -10.70 15.10
CA ALA A 78 0.65 -9.96 13.93
C ALA A 78 1.62 -8.85 14.32
N ASP A 79 2.82 -8.85 13.73
CA ASP A 79 3.78 -7.77 13.90
C ASP A 79 3.27 -6.46 13.23
N PHE A 80 2.55 -6.57 12.10
CA PHE A 80 1.91 -5.44 11.42
C PHE A 80 0.41 -5.37 11.73
N GLN A 81 -0.06 -4.18 12.09
CA GLN A 81 -1.44 -3.90 12.46
C GLN A 81 -2.09 -2.99 11.44
N THR A 82 -3.27 -3.35 10.96
CA THR A 82 -4.07 -2.51 10.05
C THR A 82 -4.78 -1.41 10.83
N PHE A 83 -4.51 -0.17 10.45
CA PHE A 83 -5.18 1.03 10.93
C PHE A 83 -6.01 1.69 9.83
N TYR A 84 -7.15 2.27 10.21
CA TYR A 84 -8.07 2.95 9.31
C TYR A 84 -8.10 4.44 9.58
N PHE A 85 -7.97 5.22 8.51
CA PHE A 85 -8.12 6.67 8.56
C PHE A 85 -9.59 7.06 8.73
N SER A 86 -9.82 8.15 9.44
CA SER A 86 -11.17 8.71 9.60
C SER A 86 -11.70 9.26 8.27
N ALA A 87 -13.03 9.41 8.16
CA ALA A 87 -13.68 9.81 6.91
C ALA A 87 -13.26 11.19 6.35
N GLY A 88 -12.56 12.01 7.14
CA GLY A 88 -12.04 13.32 6.70
C GLY A 88 -10.75 13.26 5.87
N TRP A 89 -10.14 12.09 5.71
CA TRP A 89 -8.90 11.89 4.94
C TRP A 89 -9.15 11.74 3.44
N VAL A 90 -9.84 12.73 2.85
CA VAL A 90 -10.25 12.74 1.44
C VAL A 90 -9.77 14.01 0.73
N GLY A 91 -9.37 13.90 -0.54
CA GLY A 91 -8.94 15.07 -1.33
C GLY A 91 -7.62 15.70 -0.87
N LEU A 92 -6.67 14.88 -0.43
CA LEU A 92 -5.34 15.29 0.03
C LEU A 92 -4.41 15.54 -1.16
N THR A 93 -3.52 16.54 -1.03
CA THR A 93 -2.42 16.79 -1.97
C THR A 93 -1.13 16.10 -1.53
N ARG A 94 -0.93 15.97 -0.22
CA ARG A 94 0.27 15.42 0.38
C ARG A 94 -0.01 14.85 1.76
N VAL A 95 0.76 13.85 2.16
CA VAL A 95 0.83 13.35 3.52
C VAL A 95 2.27 13.43 4.01
N GLU A 96 2.43 13.75 5.29
CA GLU A 96 3.70 13.66 6.01
C GLU A 96 3.53 12.75 7.23
N VAL A 97 4.53 11.92 7.49
CA VAL A 97 4.61 11.04 8.66
C VAL A 97 5.94 11.38 9.36
N PRO A 98 5.94 12.36 10.28
CA PRO A 98 7.16 12.80 10.93
C PRO A 98 7.66 11.77 11.94
N GLY A 99 8.96 11.80 12.18
CA GLY A 99 9.62 10.95 13.15
C GLY A 99 10.03 9.60 12.58
N PHE A 100 10.58 8.77 13.46
CA PHE A 100 11.21 7.50 13.11
C PHE A 100 10.79 6.41 14.09
N GLY A 101 11.26 5.19 13.88
CA GLY A 101 11.02 4.10 14.83
C GLY A 101 9.73 3.34 14.56
N TRP A 102 9.23 3.41 13.33
CA TRP A 102 8.09 2.65 12.86
C TRP A 102 8.37 2.06 11.47
N SER A 103 7.60 1.04 11.13
CA SER A 103 7.58 0.39 9.83
C SER A 103 6.18 0.51 9.22
N LEU A 104 6.09 0.60 7.89
CA LEU A 104 4.85 0.82 7.15
C LEU A 104 4.77 -0.10 5.92
N ASP A 105 3.61 -0.73 5.74
CA ASP A 105 3.28 -1.54 4.57
C ASP A 105 1.81 -1.36 4.15
N ASN A 106 1.43 -1.90 2.98
CA ASN A 106 0.07 -1.97 2.45
C ASN A 106 -0.72 -0.65 2.53
N LEU A 107 -0.07 0.48 2.24
CA LEU A 107 -0.74 1.77 2.20
C LEU A 107 -1.85 1.78 1.14
N VAL A 108 -3.09 1.98 1.58
CA VAL A 108 -4.26 2.02 0.68
C VAL A 108 -4.63 3.47 0.39
N VAL A 109 -4.43 3.88 -0.85
CA VAL A 109 -4.88 5.17 -1.39
C VAL A 109 -6.02 4.97 -2.38
N ARG A 110 -6.87 5.98 -2.55
CA ARG A 110 -7.92 5.97 -3.58
C ARG A 110 -7.88 7.25 -4.40
N HIS A 111 -8.11 7.09 -5.70
CA HIS A 111 -8.33 8.25 -6.56
C HIS A 111 -9.76 8.80 -6.34
N PRO A 112 -9.97 10.12 -6.27
CA PRO A 112 -11.27 10.75 -5.95
C PRO A 112 -12.38 10.40 -6.93
N SER A 113 -12.03 10.06 -8.19
CA SER A 113 -13.01 9.59 -9.17
C SER A 113 -13.45 8.13 -8.96
N GLY A 114 -12.97 7.46 -7.91
CA GLY A 114 -13.32 6.09 -7.57
C GLY A 114 -12.85 5.06 -8.60
N ILE A 115 -11.91 5.44 -9.49
CA ILE A 115 -11.33 4.51 -10.47
C ILE A 115 -10.63 3.42 -9.67
N PRO A 116 -11.10 2.16 -9.74
CA PRO A 116 -10.40 1.07 -9.11
C PRO A 116 -8.99 1.01 -9.71
N GLU A 117 -7.96 0.89 -8.86
CA GLU A 117 -6.67 0.39 -9.31
C GLU A 117 -6.94 -0.82 -10.20
N PRO A 118 -6.24 -0.98 -11.33
CA PRO A 118 -6.55 -2.04 -12.28
C PRO A 118 -6.45 -3.38 -11.54
N ALA A 119 -7.61 -3.89 -11.13
CA ALA A 119 -7.67 -5.16 -10.46
C ALA A 119 -7.09 -6.17 -11.46
N THR A 120 -6.27 -7.09 -10.95
CA THR A 120 -5.63 -8.18 -11.69
C THR A 120 -6.52 -8.88 -12.73
N PRO A 121 -7.88 -8.95 -12.63
CA PRO A 121 -8.73 -9.47 -13.72
C PRO A 121 -8.55 -8.80 -15.09
N GLY A 122 -8.20 -7.50 -15.14
CA GLY A 122 -7.98 -6.78 -16.40
C GLY A 122 -6.78 -7.30 -17.20
N LEU A 123 -5.73 -7.76 -16.50
CA LEU A 123 -4.54 -8.35 -17.13
C LEU A 123 -4.85 -9.72 -17.76
N TRP A 124 -5.73 -10.51 -17.14
CA TRP A 124 -6.09 -11.84 -17.64
C TRP A 124 -6.90 -11.79 -18.94
N LEU A 125 -7.78 -10.80 -19.11
CA LEU A 125 -8.59 -10.65 -20.33
C LEU A 125 -7.75 -10.25 -21.55
N LEU A 126 -6.70 -9.45 -21.35
CA LEU A 126 -5.72 -9.13 -22.41
C LEU A 126 -4.81 -10.32 -22.74
N GLY A 127 -4.40 -11.11 -21.73
CA GLY A 127 -3.63 -12.34 -21.96
C GLY A 127 -4.41 -13.44 -22.69
N ALA A 128 -5.70 -13.62 -22.37
CA ALA A 128 -6.55 -14.63 -22.99
C ALA A 128 -6.88 -14.33 -24.46
N SER A 129 -7.00 -13.06 -24.83
CA SER A 129 -7.23 -12.64 -26.22
C SER A 129 -6.00 -12.80 -27.10
N ALA A 130 -4.79 -12.65 -26.55
CA ALA A 130 -3.54 -12.92 -27.27
C ALA A 130 -3.34 -14.43 -27.57
N LEU A 131 -3.75 -15.32 -26.67
CA LEU A 131 -3.59 -16.77 -26.85
C LEU A 131 -4.61 -17.40 -27.81
N TRP A 132 -5.75 -16.75 -28.06
CA TRP A 132 -6.73 -17.24 -29.05
C TRP A 132 -6.38 -16.85 -30.49
N GLY A 133 -5.59 -15.79 -30.68
CA GLY A 133 -5.15 -15.31 -32.00
C GLY A 133 -4.15 -16.23 -32.71
N PHE A 134 -3.46 -17.10 -31.96
CA PHE A 134 -2.51 -18.07 -32.51
C PHE A 134 -3.10 -19.48 -32.52
N ARG A 135 -4.09 -19.73 -33.39
CA ARG A 135 -4.44 -21.11 -33.76
C ARG A 135 -3.53 -21.55 -34.92
N PRO A 136 -2.68 -22.58 -34.76
CA PRO A 136 -1.91 -23.11 -35.87
C PRO A 136 -2.85 -23.69 -36.94
N SER A 137 -2.66 -23.27 -38.19
CA SER A 137 -3.37 -23.82 -39.35
C SER A 137 -3.08 -25.31 -39.49
N ARG A 138 -4.11 -26.14 -39.47
CA ARG A 138 -3.97 -27.60 -39.69
C ARG A 138 -3.46 -27.85 -41.12
N PRO A 139 -2.42 -28.68 -41.33
CA PRO A 139 -2.00 -29.08 -42.67
C PRO A 139 -3.11 -29.84 -43.40
N ARG A 140 -3.36 -29.52 -44.69
CA ARG A 140 -4.28 -30.28 -45.54
C ARG A 140 -3.71 -31.68 -45.82
N PRO A 141 -4.54 -32.73 -45.81
CA PRO A 141 -4.12 -34.05 -46.29
C PRO A 141 -3.85 -34.01 -47.80
N PRO A 142 -2.81 -34.71 -48.30
CA PRO A 142 -2.58 -34.84 -49.72
C PRO A 142 -3.74 -35.61 -50.38
N GLY A 143 -4.30 -35.04 -51.43
CA GLY A 143 -5.33 -35.70 -52.24
C GLY A 143 -4.75 -36.93 -52.92
N ALA A 144 -5.45 -38.06 -52.79
CA ALA A 144 -5.21 -39.25 -53.61
C ALA A 144 -5.91 -39.07 -54.97
N SER A 145 -5.14 -39.25 -56.03
CA SER A 145 -5.57 -39.43 -57.43
C SER A 145 -6.20 -40.80 -57.66
#